data_AF-A0A517Y1G7-F1
#
_entry.id   AF-A0A517Y1G7-F1
#
_cell.length_a   1.000
_cell.length_b   1.000
_cell.length_c   1.000
_cell.angle_alpha   90.00
_cell.angle_beta   90.00
_cell.angle_gamma   90.00
#
_symmetry.space_group_name_H-M   'P 1'
#
loop_
_entity.id
_entity.type
_entity.pdbx_description
1 polymer ?
#
loop_
_entity_poly.entity_id
_entity_poly.type
_entity_poly.pdbx_seq_one_letter_code
_entity_poly.pdbx_strand_id
1 'polypeptide(L)'
;MLLRFVDGRPVSQVTEDFLGWACGVFAGEGKKVFVLVWDNAAWHVSKRVRRWIETHNRRVPRTKRGCRIRVCGLPVKAQWLNPIEPKWMHGKRAIVEPDRKLTADEVKDRVCSHFGCAPTEPLKQHVT
;
A
#
# COMPACT_ATOMS: atom_id res chain seq x y z
N MET A 1 2.18 2.41 -11.88
CA MET A 1 2.37 1.83 -10.52
C MET A 1 1.00 1.68 -9.87
N LEU A 2 0.80 0.73 -8.93
CA LEU A 2 -0.45 0.68 -8.17
C LEU A 2 -0.30 1.55 -6.91
N LEU A 3 -1.14 2.58 -6.78
CA LEU A 3 -1.06 3.58 -5.71
C LEU A 3 -2.43 3.82 -5.09
N ARG A 4 -2.44 4.02 -3.77
CA ARG A 4 -3.63 4.42 -3.01
C ARG A 4 -3.22 5.43 -1.95
N PHE A 5 -3.89 6.57 -1.92
CA PHE A 5 -3.66 7.61 -0.90
C PHE A 5 -4.48 7.32 0.35
N VAL A 6 -4.06 7.91 1.46
CA VAL A 6 -4.80 7.92 2.73
C VAL A 6 -5.15 9.35 3.09
N ASP A 7 -6.38 9.55 3.54
CA ASP A 7 -6.80 10.73 4.28
C ASP A 7 -6.68 10.43 5.78
N GLY A 8 -5.72 11.09 6.43
CA GLY A 8 -5.27 10.78 7.79
C GLY A 8 -3.91 10.07 7.84
N ARG A 9 -3.73 9.22 8.86
CA ARG A 9 -2.47 8.51 9.15
C ARG A 9 -2.53 7.05 8.68
N PRO A 10 -1.39 6.47 8.29
CA PRO A 10 -1.29 5.03 8.05
C PRO A 10 -1.40 4.27 9.38
N VAL A 11 -2.61 3.82 9.70
CA VAL A 11 -2.89 2.99 10.88
C VAL A 11 -3.24 1.56 10.46
N SER A 12 -3.36 0.65 11.43
CA SER A 12 -3.68 -0.76 11.14
C SER A 12 -4.98 -0.92 10.35
N GLN A 13 -6.01 -0.13 10.66
CA GLN A 13 -7.27 -0.14 9.89
C GLN A 13 -7.06 0.23 8.42
N VAL A 14 -6.39 1.36 8.13
CA VAL A 14 -6.09 1.77 6.75
C VAL A 14 -5.23 0.72 6.03
N THR A 15 -4.32 0.07 6.74
CA THR A 15 -3.49 -1.01 6.19
C THR A 15 -4.34 -2.20 5.75
N GLU A 16 -5.34 -2.60 6.55
CA GLU A 16 -6.30 -3.66 6.20
C GLU A 16 -7.07 -3.32 4.93
N ASP A 17 -7.58 -2.09 4.85
CA ASP A 17 -8.35 -1.62 3.68
C ASP A 17 -7.49 -1.57 2.42
N PHE A 18 -6.24 -1.11 2.53
CA PHE A 18 -5.27 -1.14 1.44
C PHE A 18 -5.01 -2.57 0.94
N LEU A 19 -4.79 -3.52 1.86
CA LEU A 19 -4.55 -4.92 1.51
C LEU A 19 -5.78 -5.56 0.86
N GLY A 20 -6.99 -5.24 1.36
CA GLY A 20 -8.25 -5.69 0.77
C GLY A 20 -8.43 -5.19 -0.66
N TRP A 21 -8.22 -3.88 -0.87
CA TRP A 21 -8.27 -3.27 -2.19
C TRP A 21 -7.23 -3.87 -3.14
N ALA A 22 -5.97 -3.98 -2.72
CA ALA A 22 -4.90 -4.53 -3.55
C ALA A 22 -5.19 -6.00 -3.93
N CYS A 23 -5.69 -6.81 -3.01
CA CYS A 23 -6.11 -8.18 -3.31
C CYS A 23 -7.27 -8.23 -4.31
N GLY A 24 -8.21 -7.27 -4.24
CA GLY A 24 -9.30 -7.13 -5.22
C GLY A 24 -8.77 -6.83 -6.62
N VAL A 25 -7.86 -5.86 -6.75
CA VAL A 25 -7.19 -5.51 -8.02
C VAL A 25 -6.47 -6.73 -8.59
N PHE A 26 -5.59 -7.36 -7.80
CA PHE A 26 -4.83 -8.53 -8.25
C PHE A 26 -5.70 -9.74 -8.59
N ALA A 27 -6.79 -9.96 -7.85
CA ALA A 27 -7.73 -11.04 -8.17
C ALA A 27 -8.46 -10.76 -9.49
N GLY A 28 -8.82 -9.50 -9.77
CA GLY A 28 -9.40 -9.07 -11.05
C GLY A 28 -8.45 -9.30 -12.23
N GLU A 29 -7.14 -9.15 -12.00
CA GLU A 29 -6.08 -9.50 -12.96
C GLU A 29 -5.77 -11.01 -13.01
N GLY A 30 -6.54 -11.86 -12.33
CA GLY A 30 -6.36 -13.31 -12.31
C GLY A 30 -5.20 -13.81 -11.43
N LYS A 31 -4.51 -12.92 -10.70
CA LYS A 31 -3.42 -13.31 -9.80
C LYS A 31 -3.96 -14.10 -8.60
N LYS A 32 -3.26 -15.17 -8.24
CA LYS A 32 -3.63 -16.05 -7.12
C LYS A 32 -2.85 -15.77 -5.84
N VAL A 33 -1.68 -15.16 -5.95
CA VAL A 33 -0.78 -14.85 -4.85
C VAL A 33 -0.25 -13.43 -4.99
N PHE A 34 -0.33 -12.67 -3.90
CA PHE A 34 0.27 -11.36 -3.70
C PHE A 34 1.45 -11.53 -2.73
N VAL A 35 2.68 -11.43 -3.24
CA VAL A 35 3.88 -11.39 -2.40
C VAL A 35 4.09 -9.97 -1.89
N LEU A 36 3.89 -9.78 -0.59
CA LEU A 36 3.93 -8.47 0.06
C LEU A 36 5.28 -8.27 0.74
N VAL A 37 6.09 -7.37 0.19
CA VAL A 37 7.36 -6.92 0.78
C VAL A 37 7.12 -5.57 1.46
N TRP A 38 7.44 -5.47 2.75
CA TRP A 38 7.28 -4.24 3.53
C TRP A 38 8.21 -4.21 4.76
N ASP A 39 8.36 -3.03 5.35
CA ASP A 39 9.17 -2.80 6.53
C ASP A 39 8.46 -3.19 7.84
N ASN A 40 9.08 -2.86 8.98
CA ASN A 40 8.57 -3.18 10.32
C ASN A 40 7.78 -2.03 10.96
N ALA A 41 7.15 -1.14 10.17
CA ALA A 41 6.31 -0.09 10.73
C ALA A 41 5.22 -0.68 11.65
N ALA A 42 4.92 0.00 12.77
CA ALA A 42 4.10 -0.55 13.84
C ALA A 42 2.72 -1.03 13.37
N TRP A 43 2.13 -0.37 12.36
CA TRP A 43 0.87 -0.78 11.75
C TRP A 43 1.01 -1.99 10.82
N HIS A 44 2.14 -2.21 10.12
CA HIS A 44 2.38 -3.40 9.30
C HIS A 44 2.52 -4.68 10.15
N VAL A 45 3.18 -4.56 11.31
CA VAL A 45 3.50 -5.71 12.18
C VAL A 45 2.47 -5.92 13.30
N SER A 46 1.37 -5.16 13.30
CA SER A 46 0.38 -5.22 14.38
C SER A 46 -0.33 -6.57 14.42
N LYS A 47 -0.75 -6.99 15.64
CA LYS A 47 -1.58 -8.19 15.80
C LYS A 47 -2.87 -8.11 14.97
N ARG A 48 -3.41 -6.90 14.81
CA ARG A 48 -4.64 -6.62 14.07
C ARG A 48 -4.47 -6.97 12.58
N VAL A 49 -3.44 -6.42 11.95
CA VAL A 49 -3.14 -6.67 10.53
C VAL A 49 -2.76 -8.13 10.29
N ARG A 50 -1.95 -8.76 11.15
CA ARG A 50 -1.62 -10.19 11.05
C ARG A 50 -2.87 -11.07 11.08
N ARG A 51 -3.77 -10.84 12.04
CA ARG A 51 -5.03 -11.58 12.17
C ARG A 51 -5.97 -11.36 10.98
N TRP A 52 -5.99 -10.14 10.44
CA TRP A 52 -6.74 -9.82 9.23
C TRP A 52 -6.20 -10.61 8.03
N ILE A 53 -4.89 -10.62 7.81
CA ILE A 53 -4.24 -11.38 6.72
C ILE A 53 -4.55 -12.88 6.83
N GLU A 54 -4.42 -13.47 8.02
CA GLU A 54 -4.76 -14.87 8.27
C GLU A 54 -6.23 -15.18 7.96
N THR A 55 -7.13 -14.26 8.31
CA THR A 55 -8.57 -14.41 8.08
C THR A 55 -8.90 -14.30 6.59
N HIS A 56 -8.32 -13.32 5.90
CA HIS A 56 -8.43 -13.18 4.44
C HIS A 56 -7.93 -14.43 3.71
N ASN A 57 -6.71 -14.88 4.03
CA ASN A 57 -6.11 -16.05 3.40
C ASN A 57 -6.89 -17.35 3.62
N ARG A 58 -7.57 -17.51 4.77
CA ARG A 58 -8.46 -18.65 5.05
C ARG A 58 -9.78 -18.61 4.27
N ARG A 59 -10.20 -17.44 3.78
CA ARG A 59 -11.42 -17.26 2.99
C ARG A 59 -11.20 -17.53 1.50
N VAL A 60 -10.05 -17.12 0.94
CA VAL A 60 -9.77 -17.25 -0.51
C VAL A 60 -9.94 -18.68 -1.07
N PRO A 61 -9.49 -19.76 -0.41
CA PRO A 61 -9.72 -21.12 -0.92
C PRO A 61 -11.18 -21.54 -0.89
N ARG A 62 -11.95 -21.09 0.12
CA ARG A 62 -13.38 -21.44 0.28
C ARG A 62 -14.24 -20.84 -0.82
N THR A 63 -13.90 -19.63 -1.28
CA THR A 63 -14.62 -18.92 -2.33
C THR A 63 -14.13 -19.27 -3.74
N LYS A 64 -13.02 -20.02 -3.87
CA LYS A 64 -12.26 -20.27 -5.12
C LYS A 64 -11.97 -18.98 -5.94
N ARG A 65 -12.05 -17.82 -5.27
CA ARG A 65 -11.95 -16.48 -5.85
C ARG A 65 -11.14 -15.61 -4.88
N GLY A 66 -10.19 -14.85 -5.41
CA GLY A 66 -9.34 -13.95 -4.63
C GLY A 66 -7.85 -14.22 -4.78
N CYS A 67 -7.05 -13.36 -4.14
CA CYS A 67 -5.60 -13.38 -4.14
C CYS A 67 -5.10 -13.59 -2.70
N ARG A 68 -4.27 -14.63 -2.48
CA ARG A 68 -3.68 -14.92 -1.16
C ARG A 68 -2.46 -14.05 -0.92
N ILE A 69 -2.30 -13.51 0.29
CA ILE A 69 -1.15 -12.70 0.67
C ILE A 69 -0.05 -13.60 1.22
N ARG A 70 1.16 -13.50 0.67
CA ARG A 70 2.39 -14.03 1.26
C ARG A 70 3.24 -12.86 1.74
N VAL A 71 3.30 -12.68 3.06
CA VAL A 71 4.11 -11.62 3.67
C VAL A 71 5.59 -12.03 3.65
N CYS A 72 6.44 -11.16 3.13
CA CYS A 72 7.89 -11.24 3.12
C CYS A 72 8.42 -10.00 3.87
N GLY A 73 8.49 -10.10 5.20
CA GLY A 73 8.97 -9.00 6.05
C GLY A 73 10.46 -8.77 5.86
N LEU A 74 10.86 -7.50 5.88
CA LEU A 74 12.27 -7.12 5.84
C LEU A 74 12.92 -7.27 7.22
N PRO A 75 14.24 -7.54 7.30
CA PRO A 75 14.98 -7.43 8.54
C PRO A 75 14.84 -6.04 9.17
N VAL A 76 14.94 -5.97 10.50
CA VAL A 76 14.88 -4.70 11.23
C VAL A 76 16.03 -3.80 10.76
N LYS A 77 15.73 -2.51 10.55
CA LYS A 77 16.65 -1.48 10.04
C LYS A 77 17.24 -1.75 8.64
N ALA A 78 16.67 -2.65 7.84
CA ALA A 78 17.15 -2.96 6.48
C ALA A 78 16.36 -2.25 5.36
N GLN A 79 16.19 -0.93 5.46
CA GLN A 79 15.44 -0.15 4.45
C GLN A 79 16.05 -0.26 3.04
N TRP A 80 17.37 -0.43 2.93
CA TRP A 80 18.05 -0.62 1.64
C TRP A 80 17.65 -1.89 0.88
N LEU A 81 17.01 -2.86 1.54
CA LEU A 81 16.45 -4.06 0.89
C LEU A 81 15.03 -3.83 0.34
N ASN A 82 14.40 -2.68 0.64
CA ASN A 82 13.06 -2.38 0.18
C ASN A 82 13.12 -1.81 -1.25
N PRO A 83 12.62 -2.53 -2.27
CA PRO A 83 12.75 -2.11 -3.68
C PRO A 83 11.94 -0.85 -4.02
N ILE A 84 11.12 -0.36 -3.08
CA ILE A 84 10.35 0.87 -3.26
C ILE A 84 11.18 2.13 -2.98
N GLU A 85 12.27 2.05 -2.19
CA GLU A 85 13.04 3.24 -1.77
C GLU A 85 13.64 4.01 -2.95
N PRO A 86 14.26 3.37 -3.97
CA PRO A 86 14.74 4.09 -5.14
C PRO A 86 13.61 4.79 -5.91
N LYS A 87 12.43 4.17 -5.98
CA LYS A 87 11.26 4.77 -6.64
C LYS A 87 10.82 6.04 -5.94
N TRP A 88 10.85 6.07 -4.60
CA TRP A 88 10.53 7.27 -3.83
C TRP A 88 11.57 8.37 -3.96
N MET A 89 12.85 8.02 -3.97
CA MET A 89 13.93 8.97 -4.22
C MET A 89 13.75 9.69 -5.57
N HIS A 90 13.52 8.93 -6.65
CA HIS A 90 13.33 9.50 -7.98
C HIS A 90 11.99 10.24 -8.11
N GLY A 91 10.90 9.66 -7.59
CA GLY A 91 9.59 10.29 -7.62
C GLY A 91 9.57 11.63 -6.87
N LYS A 92 10.16 11.69 -5.67
CA LYS A 92 10.25 12.94 -4.91
C LYS A 92 10.98 14.01 -5.72
N ARG A 93 12.13 13.69 -6.32
CA ARG A 93 12.89 14.64 -7.15
C ARG A 93 12.11 15.14 -8.37
N ALA A 94 11.27 14.30 -8.97
CA ALA A 94 10.47 14.67 -10.12
C ALA A 94 9.22 15.51 -9.78
N ILE A 95 8.75 15.46 -8.53
CA ILE A 95 7.47 16.03 -8.12
C ILE A 95 7.63 17.36 -7.38
N VAL A 96 8.66 17.47 -6.53
CA VAL A 96 8.90 18.69 -5.72
C VAL A 96 9.45 19.82 -6.57
N GLU A 97 9.04 21.05 -6.26
CA GLU A 97 9.59 22.28 -6.85
C GLU A 97 10.22 23.17 -5.78
N PRO A 98 11.28 23.94 -6.11
CA PRO A 98 11.98 24.74 -5.13
C PRO A 98 11.21 26.00 -4.70
N ASP A 99 10.32 26.49 -5.56
CA ASP A 99 9.77 27.85 -5.45
C ASP A 99 8.66 27.99 -4.42
N ARG A 100 7.91 26.90 -4.14
CA ARG A 100 6.81 26.93 -3.19
C ARG A 100 6.45 25.55 -2.65
N LYS A 101 5.66 25.57 -1.57
CA LYS A 101 5.04 24.37 -1.03
C LYS A 101 3.83 23.97 -1.89
N LEU A 102 3.79 22.70 -2.30
CA LEU A 102 2.65 22.10 -2.96
C LEU A 102 1.54 21.77 -1.96
N THR A 103 0.29 21.93 -2.39
CA THR A 103 -0.89 21.41 -1.71
C THR A 103 -0.93 19.89 -1.77
N ALA A 104 -1.74 19.26 -0.91
CA ALA A 104 -1.88 17.80 -0.91
C ALA A 104 -2.41 17.28 -2.25
N ASP A 105 -3.34 18.00 -2.89
CA ASP A 105 -3.95 17.58 -4.15
C ASP A 105 -2.97 17.74 -5.32
N GLU A 106 -2.19 18.82 -5.37
CA GLU A 106 -1.10 18.96 -6.35
C GLU A 106 -0.07 17.83 -6.22
N VAL A 107 0.26 17.42 -4.99
CA VAL A 107 1.16 16.28 -4.77
C VAL A 107 0.52 14.99 -5.29
N LYS A 108 -0.75 14.71 -5.00
CA LYS A 108 -1.44 13.51 -5.48
C LYS A 108 -1.45 13.47 -7.01
N ASP A 109 -1.80 14.57 -7.67
CA ASP A 109 -1.88 14.66 -9.13
C ASP A 109 -0.52 14.45 -9.79
N ARG A 110 0.54 15.07 -9.25
CA ARG A 110 1.90 14.90 -9.76
C ARG A 110 2.45 13.49 -9.51
N VAL A 111 2.17 12.89 -8.35
CA VAL A 111 2.51 11.49 -8.05
C VAL A 111 1.81 10.57 -9.06
N CYS A 112 0.51 10.76 -9.29
CA CYS A 112 -0.25 9.96 -10.24
C CYS A 112 0.29 10.07 -11.67
N SER A 113 0.56 11.30 -12.11
CA SER A 113 1.12 11.60 -13.42
C SER A 113 2.49 10.95 -13.60
N HIS A 114 3.40 11.11 -12.63
CA HIS A 114 4.75 10.57 -12.70
C HIS A 114 4.77 9.03 -12.75
N PHE A 115 3.94 8.36 -11.94
CA PHE A 115 3.92 6.90 -11.86
C PHE A 115 2.90 6.24 -12.80
N GLY A 116 2.20 7.01 -13.63
CA GLY A 116 1.18 6.54 -14.57
C GLY A 116 0.07 5.75 -13.87
N CYS A 117 -0.50 6.28 -12.79
CA CYS A 117 -1.62 5.64 -12.10
C CYS A 117 -2.87 6.51 -12.12
N ALA A 118 -4.03 5.86 -12.22
CA ALA A 118 -5.31 6.55 -12.14
C ALA A 118 -5.54 7.10 -10.71
N PRO A 119 -6.04 8.34 -10.56
CA PRO A 119 -6.51 8.83 -9.29
C PRO A 119 -7.60 7.92 -8.74
N THR A 120 -7.56 7.66 -7.43
CA THR A 120 -8.59 6.88 -6.75
C THR A 120 -8.92 7.52 -5.42
N GLU A 121 -10.16 7.35 -4.95
CA GLU A 121 -10.59 7.93 -3.68
C GLU A 121 -9.65 7.52 -2.53
N PRO A 122 -9.13 8.47 -1.73
CA PRO A 122 -8.27 8.15 -0.60
C PRO A 122 -8.95 7.19 0.38
N LEU A 123 -8.18 6.27 0.96
CA LEU A 123 -8.64 5.49 2.10
C LEU A 123 -8.84 6.43 3.29
N LYS A 124 -9.94 6.27 4.01
CA LYS A 124 -10.26 7.12 5.17
C LYS A 124 -9.77 6.44 6.44
N GLN A 125 -9.01 7.18 7.24
CA GLN A 125 -8.75 6.77 8.61
C GLN A 125 -10.02 6.94 9.44
N HIS A 126 -10.50 5.87 10.06
CA HIS A 126 -11.57 5.97 11.05
C HIS A 126 -10.97 6.45 12.38
N VAL A 127 -11.41 7.60 12.86
CA VAL A 127 -11.08 8.08 14.22
C VAL A 127 -12.03 7.37 15.17
N THR A 128 -11.49 6.54 16.06
CA THR A 128 -12.22 5.88 17.14
C THR A 128 -11.88 6.57 18.46
#